data_AF-A0A945CLB6-F1
#
_entry.id   AF-A0A945CLB6-F1
#
_cell.length_a   1.000
_cell.length_b   1.000
_cell.length_c   1.000
_cell.angle_alpha   90.00
_cell.angle_beta   90.00
_cell.angle_gamma   90.00
#
_symmetry.space_group_name_H-M   'P 1'
#
loop_
_entity.id
_entity.type
_entity.pdbx_description
1 polymer ?
#
loop_
_entity_poly.entity_id
_entity_poly.type
_entity_poly.pdbx_seq_one_letter_code
_entity_poly.pdbx_strand_id
1 'polypeptide(L)'
;MFGMGHWEILIIFLVILLIFGAKRIPEMAQGMGKGIKEFRKAMRDVQEEIDINDTANTAAPNKSIETSTPPQSVAQNTPAQSAEKAEVSPKQST
;
A
#
# COMPACT_ATOMS: atom_id res chain seq x y z
N MET A 1 3.25 1.56 -20.32
CA MET A 1 1.83 1.26 -20.62
C MET A 1 0.91 1.71 -19.47
N PHE A 2 0.99 2.98 -19.05
CA PHE A 2 0.25 3.51 -17.88
C PHE A 2 -0.44 4.83 -18.24
N GLY A 3 -1.44 4.76 -19.10
CA GLY A 3 -2.19 5.96 -19.51
C GLY A 3 -3.60 5.68 -20.03
N MET A 4 -3.87 4.49 -20.58
CA MET A 4 -5.17 4.19 -21.18
C MET A 4 -6.27 3.91 -20.14
N GLY A 5 -6.03 3.01 -19.16
CA GLY A 5 -7.10 2.59 -18.24
C GLY A 5 -7.58 3.66 -17.26
N HIS A 6 -6.68 4.51 -16.74
CA HIS A 6 -7.07 5.58 -15.82
C HIS A 6 -7.92 6.66 -16.52
N TRP A 7 -7.56 7.01 -17.76
CA TRP A 7 -8.28 8.02 -18.53
C TRP A 7 -9.69 7.54 -18.89
N GLU A 8 -9.85 6.26 -19.23
CA GLU A 8 -11.15 5.65 -19.51
C GLU A 8 -12.07 5.61 -18.28
N ILE A 9 -11.52 5.25 -17.11
CA ILE A 9 -12.24 5.34 -15.84
C ILE A 9 -12.71 6.79 -15.56
N LEU A 10 -11.87 7.79 -15.80
CA LEU A 10 -12.23 9.19 -15.57
C LEU A 10 -13.35 9.67 -16.49
N ILE A 11 -13.34 9.27 -17.77
CA ILE A 11 -14.41 9.61 -18.72
C ILE A 11 -15.74 8.98 -18.29
N ILE A 12 -15.74 7.69 -17.94
CA ILE A 12 -16.95 7.00 -17.48
C ILE A 12 -17.48 7.65 -16.20
N PHE A 13 -16.59 7.98 -15.26
CA PHE A 13 -16.95 8.67 -14.03
C PHE A 13 -17.57 10.04 -14.32
N LEU A 14 -17.03 10.80 -15.27
CA LEU A 14 -17.58 12.09 -15.68
C LEU A 14 -19.01 11.96 -16.24
N VAL A 15 -19.29 10.95 -17.07
CA VAL A 15 -20.63 10.68 -17.60
C VAL A 15 -21.61 10.32 -16.47
N ILE A 16 -21.20 9.48 -15.52
CA ILE A 16 -22.00 9.14 -14.34
C ILE A 16 -22.25 10.39 -13.49
N LEU A 17 -21.24 11.25 -13.30
CA LEU A 17 -21.38 12.52 -12.58
C LEU A 17 -22.29 13.51 -13.29
N LEU A 18 -22.42 13.47 -14.61
CA LEU A 18 -23.39 14.29 -15.36
C LEU A 18 -24.82 13.80 -15.13
N ILE A 19 -25.04 12.49 -15.10
CA ILE A 19 -26.37 11.89 -14.90
C ILE A 19 -26.82 12.03 -13.44
N PHE A 20 -25.96 11.67 -12.50
CA PHE A 20 -26.27 11.65 -11.07
C PHE A 20 -25.95 12.99 -10.37
N GLY A 21 -25.05 13.80 -10.92
CA GLY A 21 -24.58 15.04 -10.31
C GLY A 21 -23.40 14.83 -9.34
N ALA A 22 -22.50 15.81 -9.29
CA ALA A 22 -21.32 15.78 -8.40
C ALA A 22 -21.65 15.74 -6.90
N LYS A 23 -22.88 16.13 -6.51
CA LYS A 23 -23.35 16.14 -5.12
C LYS A 23 -23.93 14.79 -4.67
N ARG A 24 -24.45 13.95 -5.58
CA ARG A 24 -25.14 12.70 -5.21
C ARG A 24 -24.19 11.58 -4.83
N ILE A 25 -23.07 11.42 -5.56
CA ILE A 25 -22.05 10.40 -5.24
C ILE A 25 -21.52 10.55 -3.79
N PRO A 26 -21.04 11.74 -3.34
CA PRO A 26 -20.55 11.89 -1.97
C PRO A 26 -21.68 11.80 -0.93
N GLU A 27 -22.89 12.29 -1.23
CA GLU A 27 -24.05 12.20 -0.34
C GLU A 27 -24.45 10.73 -0.08
N MET A 28 -24.53 9.91 -1.14
CA MET A 28 -24.80 8.47 -1.03
C MET A 28 -23.64 7.73 -0.35
N ALA A 29 -22.38 8.06 -0.69
CA ALA A 29 -21.21 7.46 -0.06
C ALA A 29 -21.11 7.77 1.44
N GLN A 30 -21.52 8.97 1.87
CA GLN A 30 -21.54 9.33 3.29
C GLN A 30 -22.59 8.52 4.07
N GLY A 31 -23.79 8.34 3.52
CA GLY A 31 -24.83 7.49 4.12
C GLY A 31 -24.40 6.02 4.19
N MET A 32 -23.94 5.48 3.06
CA MET A 32 -23.50 4.09 2.97
C MET A 32 -22.24 3.81 3.82
N GLY A 33 -21.29 4.75 3.84
CA GLY A 33 -20.05 4.64 4.62
C GLY A 33 -20.29 4.60 6.12
N LYS A 34 -21.26 5.37 6.64
CA LYS A 34 -21.66 5.30 8.04
C LYS A 34 -22.29 3.94 8.37
N GLY A 35 -23.21 3.46 7.54
CA GLY A 35 -23.85 2.15 7.71
C GLY A 35 -22.84 1.00 7.69
N ILE A 36 -21.92 0.99 6.72
CA ILE A 36 -20.85 -0.02 6.64
C ILE A 36 -19.91 0.07 7.84
N LYS A 37 -19.58 1.28 8.32
CA LYS A 37 -18.72 1.47 9.51
C LYS A 37 -19.37 0.93 10.77
N GLU A 38 -20.65 1.22 10.99
CA GLU A 38 -21.42 0.73 12.14
C GLU A 38 -21.62 -0.78 12.06
N PHE A 39 -21.94 -1.30 10.86
CA PHE A 39 -22.02 -2.74 10.62
C PHE A 39 -20.70 -3.45 10.92
N ARG A 40 -19.58 -2.94 10.41
CA ARG A 40 -18.24 -3.49 10.71
C ARG A 40 -17.89 -3.41 12.20
N LYS A 41 -18.36 -2.39 12.90
CA LYS A 41 -18.17 -2.24 14.35
C LYS A 41 -18.97 -3.30 15.10
N ALA A 42 -20.27 -3.43 14.81
CA ALA A 42 -21.13 -4.42 15.43
C ALA A 42 -20.67 -5.86 15.17
N MET A 43 -20.26 -6.17 13.93
CA MET A 43 -19.69 -7.49 13.59
C MET A 43 -18.40 -7.79 14.36
N ARG A 44 -17.59 -6.78 14.67
CA ARG A 44 -16.36 -6.98 15.46
C ARG A 44 -16.65 -7.17 16.95
N ASP A 45 -17.62 -6.42 17.48
CA ASP A 45 -18.09 -6.55 18.87
C ASP A 45 -18.65 -7.95 19.11
N VAL A 46 -19.50 -8.43 18.19
CA VAL A 46 -20.07 -9.79 18.24
C VAL A 46 -19.00 -10.86 18.13
N GLN A 47 -18.00 -10.70 17.26
CA GLN A 47 -16.88 -11.64 17.16
C GLN A 47 -16.07 -11.68 18.46
N GLU A 48 -15.81 -10.53 19.08
CA GLU A 48 -15.09 -10.43 20.35
C GLU A 48 -15.89 -11.09 21.48
N GLU A 49 -17.20 -10.83 21.60
CA GLU A 49 -18.07 -11.47 22.59
C GLU A 49 -18.16 -13.00 22.42
N ILE A 50 -18.22 -13.50 21.18
CA ILE A 50 -18.25 -14.94 20.90
C ILE A 50 -16.89 -15.58 21.23
N ASP A 51 -15.78 -14.93 20.87
CA ASP A 51 -14.43 -15.41 21.21
C ASP A 51 -14.21 -15.40 22.74
N ILE A 52 -14.75 -14.45 23.50
CA ILE A 52 -14.61 -14.42 24.97
C ILE A 52 -15.36 -15.58 25.64
N ASN A 53 -16.48 -16.05 25.07
CA ASN A 53 -17.25 -17.17 25.61
C ASN A 53 -16.68 -18.55 25.24
N ASP A 54 -15.83 -18.64 24.20
CA ASP A 54 -15.12 -19.89 23.83
C ASP A 54 -13.64 -19.89 24.28
N THR A 55 -13.08 -18.75 24.68
CA THR A 55 -11.64 -18.58 24.92
C THR A 55 -11.33 -18.20 26.37
N ALA A 56 -11.47 -19.16 27.28
CA ALA A 56 -10.64 -19.20 28.49
C ALA A 56 -9.17 -19.61 28.18
N ASN A 57 -8.77 -19.70 26.91
CA ASN A 57 -7.40 -19.98 26.52
C ASN A 57 -7.10 -19.51 25.09
N THR A 58 -6.44 -18.35 24.94
CA THR A 58 -5.48 -17.99 23.87
C THR A 58 -5.47 -16.47 23.58
N ALA A 59 -4.41 -15.85 24.11
CA ALA A 59 -3.55 -14.80 23.53
C ALA A 59 -4.19 -13.65 22.71
N ALA A 60 -4.01 -12.45 23.28
CA ALA A 60 -4.21 -11.14 22.66
C ALA A 60 -3.55 -11.00 21.27
N PRO A 61 -4.25 -10.40 20.27
CA PRO A 61 -3.59 -9.88 19.09
C PRO A 61 -2.98 -8.52 19.44
N ASN A 62 -1.69 -8.55 19.83
CA ASN A 62 -0.82 -7.39 19.79
C ASN A 62 -0.80 -6.82 18.37
N LYS A 63 -1.55 -5.74 18.13
CA LYS A 63 -1.41 -4.92 16.93
C LYS A 63 -0.58 -3.67 17.25
N SER A 64 0.67 -3.90 17.65
CA SER A 64 1.74 -2.94 17.45
C SER A 64 1.94 -2.74 15.94
N ILE A 65 1.35 -1.67 15.40
CA ILE A 65 1.77 -1.13 14.11
C ILE A 65 3.11 -0.43 14.37
N GLU A 66 4.20 -1.18 14.24
CA GLU A 66 5.49 -0.61 13.89
C GLU A 66 5.37 -0.10 12.45
N THR A 67 5.22 1.23 12.32
CA THR A 67 5.60 1.93 11.09
C THR A 67 7.12 2.03 11.11
N SER A 68 7.80 0.92 10.79
CA SER A 68 9.20 0.93 10.43
C SER A 68 9.32 1.44 9.00
N THR A 69 9.38 2.76 8.88
CA THR A 69 9.95 3.43 7.72
C THR A 69 11.29 2.77 7.37
N PRO A 70 11.48 2.25 6.14
CA PRO A 70 12.76 1.70 5.72
C PRO A 70 13.87 2.76 5.83
N PRO A 71 15.05 2.41 6.39
CA PRO A 71 16.18 3.32 6.49
C PRO A 71 16.78 3.57 5.10
N GLN A 72 16.42 4.71 4.48
CA GLN A 72 17.25 5.30 3.43
C GLN A 72 18.38 6.10 4.09
N SER A 73 19.36 5.38 4.62
CA SER A 73 20.69 5.93 4.95
C SER A 73 21.73 4.84 4.74
N VAL A 74 21.94 4.50 3.47
CA VAL A 74 23.16 3.82 3.00
C VAL A 74 23.90 4.80 2.09
N ALA A 75 24.43 5.87 2.69
CA ALA A 75 25.52 6.60 2.10
C ALA A 75 26.73 5.65 2.08
N GLN A 76 26.99 5.12 0.88
CA GLN A 76 28.07 4.21 0.55
C GLN A 76 29.41 4.80 0.97
N ASN A 77 30.05 4.17 1.95
CA ASN A 77 31.47 4.27 2.18
C ASN A 77 32.11 2.87 2.16
N THR A 78 33.03 2.71 1.19
CA THR A 78 34.19 1.77 1.19
C THR A 78 33.93 0.37 0.61
N PRO A 79 34.92 -0.34 0.01
CA PRO A 79 36.15 0.04 -0.71
C PRO A 79 36.22 -0.53 -2.15
N ALA A 80 37.23 -0.07 -2.86
CA ALA A 80 37.80 -0.59 -4.10
C ALA A 80 37.87 -2.13 -4.24
N GLN A 81 37.95 -2.53 -5.52
CA GLN A 81 38.72 -3.66 -6.07
C GLN A 81 37.90 -4.79 -6.71
N SER A 82 37.45 -4.55 -7.95
CA SER A 82 37.48 -5.57 -9.03
C SER A 82 37.19 -4.92 -10.39
N ALA A 83 38.23 -4.41 -11.03
CA ALA A 83 38.25 -4.13 -12.46
C ALA A 83 39.72 -4.09 -12.88
N GLU A 84 40.28 -5.29 -12.92
CA GLU A 84 41.39 -5.66 -13.76
C GLU A 84 41.16 -5.14 -15.19
N LYS A 85 41.79 -4.02 -15.55
CA LYS A 85 42.05 -3.64 -16.95
C LYS A 85 43.56 -3.59 -17.14
N ALA A 86 44.10 -4.75 -17.49
CA ALA A 86 45.37 -4.87 -18.17
C ALA A 86 45.26 -4.17 -19.53
N GLU A 87 45.94 -3.03 -19.70
CA GLU A 87 46.26 -2.47 -21.01
C GLU A 87 47.41 -1.45 -20.90
N VAL A 88 48.63 -1.89 -20.56
CA VAL A 88 49.88 -1.22 -20.96
C VAL A 88 51.01 -2.25 -21.02
N SER A 89 51.37 -2.68 -22.24
CA SER A 89 52.69 -3.12 -22.72
C SER A 89 52.60 -4.39 -23.57
N PRO A 90 53.09 -4.31 -24.81
CA PRO A 90 54.07 -5.29 -25.24
C PRO A 90 55.37 -4.59 -25.64
N LYS A 91 56.47 -4.97 -24.99
CA LYS A 91 57.83 -4.76 -25.50
C LYS A 91 58.13 -5.89 -26.49
N GLN A 92 58.40 -5.57 -27.75
CA GLN A 92 59.55 -6.06 -28.52
C GLN A 92 59.39 -5.72 -30.01
N SER A 93 60.44 -5.12 -30.55
CA SER A 93 61.10 -5.49 -31.82
C SER A 93 61.36 -4.29 -32.73
N THR A 94 62.66 -4.05 -32.93
CA THR A 94 63.32 -3.20 -33.94
C THR A 94 63.40 -1.70 -33.65
#